data_AF-A0A2S6TGV7-F1
#
_entry.id   AF-A0A2S6TGV7-F1
#
_cell.length_a   1.000
_cell.length_b   1.000
_cell.length_c   1.000
_cell.angle_alpha   90.00
_cell.angle_beta   90.00
_cell.angle_gamma   90.00
#
_symmetry.space_group_name_H-M   'P 1'
#
loop_
_entity.id
_entity.type
_entity.pdbx_description
1 polymer ?
#
loop_
_entity_poly.entity_id
_entity_poly.type
_entity_poly.pdbx_seq_one_letter_code
_entity_poly.pdbx_strand_id
1 'polypeptide(L)' 'LHGYESSAVYDPLGVPGHSIDRGGCLNQLTPPRSQLKKGHSMGSSAALVDVTPWEREGKVSIDRSPDQYAMAAE' A
#
# COMPACT_ATOMS: atom_id res chain seq x y z
N LEU A 1 7.64 5.24 -14.39
CA LEU A 1 6.75 5.66 -13.29
C LEU A 1 7.60 5.62 -12.01
N HIS A 2 7.75 6.75 -11.30
CA HIS A 2 8.57 6.82 -10.08
C HIS A 2 7.65 7.16 -8.90
N GLY A 3 7.72 6.36 -7.83
CA GLY A 3 7.08 6.67 -6.56
C GLY A 3 8.10 7.32 -5.63
N TYR A 4 7.93 8.59 -5.29
CA TYR A 4 8.79 9.27 -4.33
C TYR A 4 8.11 9.27 -2.96
N GLU A 5 8.55 8.37 -2.09
CA GLU A 5 7.95 8.17 -0.78
C GLU A 5 8.68 8.90 0.36
N SER A 6 9.91 9.34 0.14
CA SER A 6 10.75 9.92 1.19
C SER A 6 10.25 11.26 1.73
N SER A 7 9.30 11.91 1.06
CA SER A 7 8.69 13.18 1.47
C SER A 7 7.20 13.05 1.80
N ALA A 8 6.65 11.84 1.86
CA ALA A 8 5.26 11.64 2.25
C ALA A 8 5.05 11.96 3.73
N VAL A 9 3.93 12.62 4.05
CA VAL A 9 3.49 12.81 5.44
C VAL A 9 2.58 11.64 5.78
N TYR A 10 2.70 11.08 6.97
CA TYR A 10 1.74 10.08 7.43
C TYR A 10 0.54 10.78 8.08
N ASP A 11 -0.64 10.71 7.46
CA ASP A 11 -1.86 11.42 7.90
C ASP A 11 -3.10 10.51 7.75
N PRO A 12 -3.30 9.56 8.69
CA PRO A 12 -4.44 8.65 8.67
C PRO A 12 -5.77 9.36 8.99
N LEU A 13 -6.83 9.08 8.23
CA LEU A 13 -8.17 9.62 8.48
C LEU A 13 -8.86 9.01 9.72
N GLY A 14 -8.34 7.91 10.25
CA GLY A 14 -8.89 7.18 11.39
C GLY A 14 -7.78 6.54 12.21
N VAL A 15 -7.92 5.24 12.52
CA VAL A 15 -6.92 4.51 13.33
C VAL A 15 -5.63 4.30 12.52
N PRO A 16 -4.47 4.74 13.03
CA PRO A 16 -3.17 4.46 12.41
C PRO A 16 -2.99 2.98 12.08
N GLY A 17 -2.49 2.68 10.88
CA GLY A 17 -2.30 1.33 10.36
C GLY A 17 -3.58 0.60 9.94
N HIS A 18 -4.76 1.18 10.16
CA HIS A 18 -6.06 0.54 9.85
C HIS A 18 -7.02 1.43 9.06
N SER A 19 -6.68 2.70 8.83
CA SER A 19 -7.46 3.63 8.02
C SER A 19 -6.71 4.10 6.78
N ILE A 20 -7.44 4.76 5.87
CA ILE A 20 -6.88 5.45 4.71
C ILE A 20 -5.88 6.51 5.17
N ASP A 21 -4.71 6.49 4.56
CA ASP A 21 -3.72 7.57 4.66
C ASP A 21 -3.96 8.55 3.52
N ARG A 22 -4.13 9.83 3.86
CA ARG A 22 -4.25 10.91 2.85
C ARG A 22 -2.94 11.68 2.63
N GLY A 23 -1.91 11.38 3.41
CA GLY A 23 -0.63 12.10 3.36
C GLY A 23 0.38 11.51 2.35
N GLY A 24 0.04 10.37 1.74
CA GLY A 24 0.70 9.88 0.52
C GLY A 24 1.81 8.87 0.77
N CYS A 25 1.76 8.13 1.88
CA CYS A 25 2.67 7.03 2.17
C CYS A 25 2.46 5.86 1.19
N LEU A 26 3.10 5.94 0.02
CA LEU A 26 2.93 5.01 -1.10
C LEU A 26 3.20 3.54 -0.72
N ASN A 27 4.14 3.29 0.20
CA ASN A 27 4.43 1.96 0.73
C ASN A 27 3.25 1.24 1.39
N GLN A 28 2.14 1.94 1.70
CA GLN A 28 0.91 1.27 2.15
C GLN A 28 0.27 0.40 1.06
N LEU A 29 0.62 0.60 -0.22
CA LEU A 29 0.15 -0.18 -1.37
C LEU A 29 1.14 -1.28 -1.79
N THR A 30 2.34 -1.29 -1.19
CA THR A 30 3.42 -2.22 -1.53
C THR A 30 3.22 -3.57 -0.82
N PRO A 31 3.37 -4.71 -1.52
CA PRO A 31 3.28 -6.01 -0.88
C PRO A 31 4.45 -6.26 0.10
N PRO A 32 4.24 -6.96 1.22
CA PRO A 32 5.28 -7.22 2.21
C PRO A 32 6.30 -8.30 1.78
N ARG A 33 6.13 -8.91 0.60
CA ARG A 33 6.96 -10.02 0.13
C ARG A 33 8.36 -9.56 -0.27
N SER A 34 9.34 -10.45 -0.13
CA SER A 34 10.67 -10.19 -0.69
C SER A 34 10.68 -10.30 -2.20
N GLN A 35 11.50 -9.48 -2.86
CA GLN A 35 11.71 -9.54 -4.30
C GLN A 35 12.37 -10.85 -4.77
N LEU A 36 13.15 -11.50 -3.90
CA LEU A 36 13.91 -12.72 -4.21
C LEU A 36 13.39 -13.91 -3.42
N LYS A 37 13.28 -15.07 -4.08
CA LYS A 37 12.86 -16.33 -3.42
C LYS A 37 13.83 -16.80 -2.34
N LYS A 38 15.13 -16.51 -2.50
CA LYS A 38 16.20 -16.90 -1.57
C LYS A 38 17.04 -15.67 -1.22
N GLY A 39 16.51 -14.83 -0.35
CA GLY A 39 17.20 -13.63 0.15
C GLY A 39 16.24 -12.67 0.82
N HIS A 40 16.78 -11.56 1.33
CA HIS A 40 16.01 -10.45 1.88
C HIS A 40 16.28 -9.20 1.04
N SER A 41 15.31 -8.85 0.21
CA SER A 41 15.29 -7.60 -0.58
C SER A 41 13.89 -7.01 -0.59
N MET A 42 13.83 -5.68 -0.58
CA MET A 42 12.59 -4.91 -0.68
C MET A 42 12.07 -4.95 -2.12
N GLY A 43 10.79 -5.28 -2.29
CA GLY A 43 10.09 -5.26 -3.58
C GLY A 43 9.27 -3.98 -3.80
N SER A 44 9.69 -2.83 -3.25
CA SER A 44 8.83 -1.65 -3.11
C SER A 44 8.39 -0.98 -4.41
N SER A 45 9.11 -1.20 -5.50
CA SER A 45 8.72 -0.71 -6.83
C SER A 45 7.71 -1.60 -7.56
N ALA A 46 7.38 -2.77 -7.00
CA ALA A 46 6.54 -3.77 -7.65
C ALA A 46 5.17 -3.88 -6.94
N ALA A 47 4.25 -2.99 -7.30
CA ALA A 47 2.86 -3.03 -6.90
C ALA A 47 1.95 -2.76 -8.11
N LEU A 48 0.86 -3.50 -8.21
CA LEU A 48 -0.22 -3.23 -9.17
C LEU A 48 -1.32 -2.49 -8.43
N VAL A 49 -1.79 -1.39 -9.00
CA VAL A 49 -2.83 -0.53 -8.42
C VAL A 49 -3.88 -0.20 -9.46
N ASP A 50 -5.09 0.03 -9.00
CA ASP A 50 -6.15 0.68 -9.76
C ASP A 50 -6.45 2.04 -9.11
N VAL A 51 -6.84 3.03 -9.92
CA VAL A 51 -7.02 4.41 -9.46
C VAL A 51 -8.33 4.99 -9.96
N THR A 52 -9.03 5.69 -9.08
CA THR A 52 -10.28 6.40 -9.37
C THR A 52 -10.26 7.80 -8.75
N PRO A 53 -11.11 8.74 -9.21
CA PRO A 53 -11.27 10.03 -8.54
C PRO A 53 -11.65 9.87 -7.06
N TRP A 54 -11.03 10.66 -6.18
CA TRP A 54 -11.29 10.58 -4.74
C TRP A 54 -12.66 11.17 -4.37
N GLU A 55 -13.53 10.35 -3.80
CA GLU A 55 -14.81 10.76 -3.23
C GLU A 55 -14.70 10.89 -1.71
N ARG A 56 -14.90 12.10 -1.18
CA ARG A 56 -14.76 12.38 0.27
C ARG A 56 -15.81 11.70 1.14
N GLU A 57 -16.97 11.36 0.57
CA GLU A 57 -18.12 10.77 1.28
C GLU A 57 -18.21 9.25 1.10
N GLY A 58 -17.34 8.68 0.25
CA GLY A 58 -17.29 7.24 0.03
C GLY A 58 -16.88 6.50 1.30
N LYS A 59 -17.69 5.52 1.71
CA LYS A 59 -17.30 4.51 2.72
C LYS A 59 -16.23 3.59 2.12
N VAL A 60 -15.05 4.14 1.85
CA VAL A 60 -13.91 3.36 1.36
C VAL A 60 -13.24 2.75 2.59
N SER A 61 -13.22 1.42 2.65
CA SER A 61 -12.51 0.65 3.67
C SER A 61 -11.27 0.01 3.06
N ILE A 62 -10.18 -0.05 3.82
CA ILE A 62 -8.99 -0.80 3.43
C ILE A 62 -9.13 -2.22 3.94
N ASP A 63 -9.11 -3.19 3.04
CA ASP A 63 -8.89 -4.57 3.42
C ASP A 63 -7.38 -4.80 3.67
N ARG A 64 -7.02 -5.22 4.88
CA ARG A 64 -5.64 -5.60 5.27
C ARG A 64 -5.51 -7.10 5.53
N SER A 65 -6.49 -7.90 5.10
CA SER A 65 -6.48 -9.36 5.23
C SER A 65 -5.24 -9.95 4.55
N PRO A 66 -4.56 -10.94 5.15
CA PRO A 66 -3.43 -11.63 4.52
C PRO A 66 -3.79 -12.24 3.15
N ASP A 67 -5.05 -12.60 2.96
CA ASP A 67 -5.59 -13.23 1.75
C ASP A 67 -5.41 -12.35 0.50
N GLN A 68 -5.39 -11.01 0.66
CA GLN A 68 -5.16 -10.10 -0.45
C GLN A 68 -3.78 -10.30 -1.11
N TYR A 69 -2.81 -10.83 -0.36
CA TYR A 69 -1.45 -11.10 -0.84
C TYR A 69 -1.22 -12.59 -1.14
N ALA A 70 -2.23 -13.45 -0.99
CA ALA A 70 -2.08 -14.89 -1.22
C ALA A 70 -1.63 -15.20 -2.66
N MET A 71 -2.12 -14.44 -3.65
CA MET A 71 -1.70 -14.56 -5.05
C MET A 71 -0.27 -14.06 -5.32
N ALA A 72 0.32 -13.27 -4.41
CA ALA A 72 1.68 -12.76 -4.55
C ALA A 72 2.74 -13.72 -3.97
N ALA A 73 2.30 -14.83 -3.37
CA ALA A 73 3.14 -15.81 -2.66
C ALA A 73 3.62 -17.00 -3.52
N GLU A 74 3.20 -17.10 -4.80
CA GLU A 74 3.80 -18.02 -5.79
C GLU A 74 5.03 -17.41 -6.49
#